data_AF-C8VWZ1-F1
#
_entry.id   AF-C8VWZ1-F1
#
_cell.length_a   1.000
_cell.length_b   1.000
_cell.length_c   1.000
_cell.angle_alpha   90.00
_cell.angle_beta   90.00
_cell.angle_gamma   90.00
#
_symmetry.space_group_name_H-M   'P 1'
#
loop_
_entity.id
_entity.type
_entity.pdbx_description
1 polymer ?
#
loop_
_entity_poly.entity_id
_entity_poly.type
_entity_poly.pdbx_seq_one_letter_code
_entity_poly.pdbx_strand_id
1 'polypeptide(L)'
;MNELDLLIKEKLVPLRERILESFAQKHPYIESVMNGMLSGKKNRVGMVVTESGKTIGEYTFHTEGLHVASVDCGELSPEIKHPFLGVIKPYAIVEKSTLEKMLNDEERLENDLFATAMGYMPEVTLKFLH
;
A
#
# COMPACT_ATOMS: atom_id res chain seq x y z
N MET A 1 17.63 0.78 -11.38
CA MET A 1 16.45 0.14 -10.77
C MET A 1 16.91 -1.18 -10.21
N ASN A 2 16.80 -1.38 -8.90
CA ASN A 2 17.29 -2.59 -8.23
C ASN A 2 16.19 -3.68 -8.18
N GLU A 3 16.53 -4.87 -7.70
CA GLU A 3 15.59 -6.00 -7.60
C GLU A 3 14.37 -5.69 -6.72
N LEU A 4 14.56 -4.90 -5.66
CA LEU A 4 13.48 -4.51 -4.77
C LEU A 4 12.51 -3.53 -5.46
N ASP A 5 13.02 -2.58 -6.23
CA ASP A 5 12.20 -1.64 -7.01
C ASP A 5 11.31 -2.38 -8.02
N LEU A 6 11.87 -3.42 -8.67
CA LEU A 6 11.13 -4.31 -9.56
C LEU A 6 10.05 -5.07 -8.79
N LEU A 7 10.38 -5.62 -7.62
CA LEU A 7 9.42 -6.31 -6.76
C LEU A 7 8.26 -5.39 -6.35
N ILE A 8 8.53 -4.12 -6.03
CA ILE A 8 7.46 -3.14 -5.74
C ILE A 8 6.61 -2.85 -6.97
N LYS A 9 7.25 -2.44 -8.07
CA LYS A 9 6.55 -1.92 -9.25
C LYS A 9 5.85 -2.99 -10.07
N GLU A 10 6.48 -4.15 -10.22
CA GLU A 10 6.03 -5.21 -11.13
C GLU A 10 5.26 -6.32 -10.42
N LYS A 11 5.40 -6.46 -9.09
CA LYS A 11 4.67 -7.48 -8.33
C LYS A 11 3.68 -6.88 -7.34
N LEU A 12 4.15 -6.05 -6.41
CA LEU A 12 3.29 -5.53 -5.33
C LEU A 12 2.18 -4.62 -5.86
N VAL A 13 2.51 -3.67 -6.73
CA VAL A 13 1.50 -2.74 -7.28
C VAL A 13 0.44 -3.52 -8.09
N PRO A 14 0.79 -4.39 -9.06
CA PRO A 14 -0.21 -5.19 -9.76
C PRO A 14 -1.05 -6.10 -8.86
N LEU A 15 -0.44 -6.72 -7.84
CA LEU A 15 -1.18 -7.51 -6.86
C LEU A 15 -2.22 -6.67 -6.12
N ARG A 16 -1.84 -5.48 -5.64
CA ARG A 16 -2.76 -4.55 -4.97
C ARG A 16 -3.93 -4.17 -5.85
N GLU A 17 -3.69 -3.90 -7.14
CA GLU A 17 -4.76 -3.55 -8.08
C GLU A 17 -5.71 -4.73 -8.31
N ARG A 18 -5.21 -5.95 -8.50
CA ARG A 18 -6.06 -7.16 -8.62
C ARG A 18 -6.91 -7.41 -7.37
N ILE A 19 -6.31 -7.25 -6.19
CA ILE A 19 -7.02 -7.36 -4.91
C ILE A 19 -8.13 -6.31 -4.81
N LEU A 20 -7.84 -5.06 -5.18
CA LEU A 20 -8.82 -3.98 -5.15
C LEU A 20 -9.97 -4.25 -6.12
N GLU A 21 -9.70 -4.74 -7.33
CA GLU A 21 -10.72 -5.11 -8.31
C GLU A 21 -11.60 -6.27 -7.81
N SER A 22 -10.99 -7.33 -7.27
CA SER A 22 -11.72 -8.47 -6.69
C SER A 22 -12.57 -8.04 -5.48
N PHE A 23 -12.03 -7.16 -4.63
CA PHE A 23 -12.74 -6.61 -3.50
C PHE A 23 -13.93 -5.75 -3.92
N ALA A 24 -13.75 -4.89 -4.92
CA ALA A 24 -14.81 -4.06 -5.50
C ALA A 24 -15.97 -4.91 -6.01
N GLN A 25 -15.67 -6.00 -6.72
CA GLN A 25 -16.69 -6.94 -7.20
C GLN A 25 -17.46 -7.62 -6.05
N LYS A 26 -16.77 -8.00 -4.98
CA LYS A 26 -17.38 -8.66 -3.80
C LYS A 26 -18.15 -7.68 -2.90
N HIS A 27 -17.73 -6.42 -2.84
CA HIS A 27 -18.26 -5.40 -1.93
C HIS A 27 -18.54 -4.06 -2.64
N PRO A 28 -19.47 -4.02 -3.61
CA PRO A 28 -19.70 -2.84 -4.46
C PRO A 28 -20.15 -1.59 -3.66
N TYR A 29 -20.84 -1.78 -2.53
CA TYR A 29 -21.23 -0.67 -1.67
C TYR A 29 -20.02 -0.01 -0.99
N ILE A 30 -19.04 -0.79 -0.54
CA ILE A 30 -17.82 -0.26 0.11
C ILE A 30 -16.97 0.48 -0.91
N GLU A 31 -16.83 -0.10 -2.11
CA GLU A 31 -16.16 0.56 -3.22
C GLU A 31 -16.79 1.92 -3.53
N SER A 32 -18.12 2.01 -3.64
CA SER A 32 -18.82 3.27 -3.90
C SER A 32 -18.57 4.31 -2.81
N VAL A 33 -18.51 3.91 -1.54
CA VAL A 33 -18.22 4.83 -0.42
C VAL A 33 -16.76 5.30 -0.46
N MET A 34 -15.81 4.37 -0.66
CA MET A 34 -14.38 4.69 -0.72
C MET A 34 -14.05 5.56 -1.93
N ASN A 35 -14.62 5.26 -3.09
CA ASN A 35 -14.53 6.10 -4.28
C ASN A 35 -15.18 7.46 -4.04
N GLY A 36 -16.36 7.55 -3.41
CA GLY A 36 -16.96 8.85 -3.06
C GLY A 36 -16.08 9.71 -2.14
N MET A 37 -15.31 9.09 -1.24
CA MET A 37 -14.46 9.79 -0.28
C MET A 37 -13.07 10.16 -0.84
N LEU A 38 -12.52 9.33 -1.74
CA LEU A 38 -11.14 9.41 -2.21
C LEU A 38 -11.01 9.78 -3.69
N SER A 39 -12.06 9.61 -4.51
CA SER A 39 -12.04 9.95 -5.93
C SER A 39 -11.73 11.43 -6.14
N GLY A 40 -10.89 11.71 -7.15
CA GLY A 40 -10.37 13.04 -7.44
C GLY A 40 -9.32 13.55 -6.44
N LYS A 41 -9.01 12.81 -5.37
CA LYS A 41 -7.92 13.15 -4.45
C LYS A 41 -6.64 12.43 -4.87
N LYS A 42 -5.61 13.25 -5.10
CA LYS A 42 -4.23 12.79 -5.25
C LYS A 42 -3.62 12.70 -3.86
N ASN A 43 -3.29 11.48 -3.44
CA ASN A 43 -2.61 11.22 -2.17
C ASN A 43 -1.25 10.57 -2.45
N ARG A 44 -0.34 10.72 -1.49
CA ARG A 44 0.96 10.07 -1.49
C ARG A 44 1.07 9.22 -0.24
N VAL A 45 1.31 7.92 -0.41
CA VAL A 45 1.47 6.97 0.70
C VAL A 45 2.91 6.49 0.73
N GLY A 46 3.51 6.47 1.92
CA GLY A 46 4.91 6.11 2.10
C GLY A 46 5.07 4.65 2.50
N MET A 47 6.16 4.04 2.07
CA MET A 47 6.57 2.72 2.54
C MET A 47 8.08 2.64 2.65
N VAL A 48 8.55 2.05 3.74
CA VAL A 48 9.95 1.69 3.97
C VAL A 48 10.02 0.18 4.03
N VAL A 49 10.91 -0.40 3.24
CA VAL A 49 11.22 -1.82 3.29
C VAL A 49 12.51 -2.01 4.07
N THR A 50 12.48 -2.90 5.06
CA THR A 50 13.64 -3.26 5.86
C THR A 50 14.09 -4.70 5.58
N GLU A 51 15.37 -4.98 5.80
CA GLU A 51 15.89 -6.34 5.87
C GLU A 51 16.78 -6.45 7.10
N SER A 52 16.40 -7.34 8.02
CA SER A 52 17.05 -7.46 9.33
C SER A 52 17.07 -6.13 10.11
N GLY A 53 15.97 -5.37 10.05
CA GLY A 53 15.80 -4.09 10.72
C GLY A 53 16.54 -2.90 10.08
N LYS A 54 17.24 -3.10 8.96
CA LYS A 54 17.90 -2.02 8.21
C LYS A 54 17.06 -1.62 7.01
N THR A 55 16.87 -0.32 6.79
CA THR A 55 16.21 0.19 5.59
C THR A 55 17.00 -0.20 4.34
N ILE A 56 16.34 -0.87 3.40
CA ILE A 56 16.90 -1.27 2.10
C ILE A 56 16.13 -0.64 0.93
N GLY A 57 14.97 -0.03 1.18
CA GLY A 57 14.20 0.68 0.16
C GLY A 57 13.19 1.64 0.77
N GLU A 58 12.96 2.74 0.06
CA GLU A 58 11.97 3.76 0.40
C GLU A 58 11.12 4.04 -0.83
N TYR A 59 9.82 4.15 -0.62
CA TYR A 59 8.84 4.24 -1.70
C TYR A 59 7.76 5.25 -1.38
N THR A 60 7.35 6.00 -2.39
CA THR A 60 6.16 6.86 -2.35
C THR A 60 5.20 6.44 -3.44
N PHE A 61 4.04 5.93 -3.04
CA PHE A 61 2.95 5.57 -3.93
C PHE A 61 2.06 6.79 -4.17
N HIS A 62 1.98 7.24 -5.41
CA HIS A 62 1.01 8.25 -5.83
C HIS A 62 -0.29 7.54 -6.13
N THR A 63 -1.35 7.90 -5.42
CA THR A 63 -2.68 7.32 -5.63
C THR A 63 -3.65 8.35 -6.16
N GLU A 64 -4.51 7.92 -7.07
CA GLU A 64 -5.69 8.66 -7.50
C GLU A 64 -6.92 7.85 -7.07
N GLY A 65 -7.62 8.34 -6.05
CA GLY A 65 -8.57 7.51 -5.33
C GLY A 65 -7.87 6.32 -4.68
N LEU A 66 -8.37 5.11 -4.96
CA LEU A 66 -7.82 3.86 -4.45
C LEU A 66 -6.68 3.31 -5.30
N HIS A 67 -6.53 3.71 -6.55
CA HIS A 67 -5.57 3.11 -7.49
C HIS A 67 -4.19 3.75 -7.38
N VAL A 68 -3.12 2.97 -7.58
CA VAL A 68 -1.75 3.50 -7.72
C VAL A 68 -1.55 4.04 -9.13
N ALA A 69 -1.25 5.34 -9.25
CA ALA A 69 -0.91 5.98 -10.51
C ALA A 69 0.58 5.84 -10.85
N SER A 70 1.45 5.99 -9.85
CA SER A 70 2.90 5.85 -10.00
C SER A 70 3.58 5.56 -8.67
N VAL A 71 4.86 5.13 -8.74
CA VAL A 71 5.69 4.89 -7.56
C VAL A 71 7.06 5.53 -7.76
N ASP A 72 7.43 6.39 -6.81
CA ASP A 72 8.78 6.91 -6.70
C ASP A 72 9.62 5.95 -5.84
N CYS A 73 10.82 5.62 -6.32
CA CYS A 73 11.77 4.73 -5.64
C CYS A 73 12.92 5.56 -5.08
N GLY A 74 13.31 5.30 -3.83
CA GLY A 74 14.36 6.04 -3.13
C GLY A 74 13.92 7.38 -2.53
N GLU A 75 12.61 7.64 -2.49
CA GLU A 75 12.05 8.84 -1.87
C GLU A 75 10.86 8.47 -0.98
N LEU A 76 10.91 8.92 0.28
CA LEU A 76 9.81 8.83 1.24
C LEU A 76 9.15 10.20 1.45
N SER A 77 8.13 10.50 0.67
CA SER A 77 7.40 11.77 0.64
C SER A 77 5.88 11.58 0.72
N PRO A 78 5.36 10.89 1.77
CA PRO A 78 3.93 10.71 1.97
C PRO A 78 3.21 12.01 2.28
N GLU A 79 1.99 12.12 1.76
CA GLU A 79 1.08 13.23 1.98
C GLU A 79 -0.35 12.81 1.67
N ILE A 80 -1.17 12.66 2.72
CA ILE A 80 -2.59 12.34 2.61
C ILE A 80 -3.40 13.53 3.12
N LYS A 81 -4.37 13.96 2.31
CA LYS A 81 -5.32 15.01 2.66
C LYS A 81 -6.49 14.41 3.43
N HIS A 82 -6.37 14.37 4.76
CA HIS A 82 -7.40 13.85 5.63
C HIS A 82 -8.50 14.91 5.89
N PRO A 83 -9.81 14.58 5.74
CA PRO A 83 -10.89 15.56 5.85
C PRO A 83 -10.96 16.31 7.18
N PHE A 84 -10.52 15.69 8.28
CA PHE A 84 -10.62 16.25 9.64
C PHE A 84 -9.29 16.65 10.26
N LEU A 85 -8.16 16.10 9.77
CA LEU A 85 -6.84 16.26 10.39
C LEU A 85 -5.91 17.14 9.54
N GLY A 86 -6.40 17.66 8.41
CA GLY A 86 -5.58 18.37 7.44
C GLY A 86 -4.66 17.42 6.70
N VAL A 87 -3.39 17.80 6.55
CA VAL A 87 -2.38 16.99 5.87
C VAL A 87 -1.66 16.10 6.89
N ILE A 88 -1.72 14.79 6.67
CA ILE A 88 -0.94 13.79 7.43
C ILE A 88 0.07 13.13 6.51
N LYS A 89 1.22 12.70 7.03
CA LYS A 89 2.31 12.09 6.24
C LYS A 89 2.61 10.65 6.70
N PRO A 90 1.67 9.70 6.53
CA PRO A 90 1.84 8.34 7.03
C PRO A 90 2.78 7.51 6.14
N TYR A 91 3.57 6.65 6.75
CA TYR A 91 4.31 5.60 6.06
C TYR A 91 4.30 4.29 6.82
N ALA A 92 4.27 3.19 6.08
CA ALA A 92 4.41 1.85 6.62
C ALA A 92 5.89 1.42 6.62
N ILE A 93 6.31 0.66 7.62
CA ILE A 93 7.57 -0.07 7.65
C ILE A 93 7.24 -1.55 7.59
N VAL A 94 7.85 -2.27 6.64
CA VAL A 94 7.62 -3.69 6.40
C VAL A 94 8.95 -4.40 6.15
N GLU A 95 9.14 -5.59 6.74
CA GLU A 95 10.29 -6.42 6.41
C GLU A 95 10.13 -7.03 5.00
N LYS A 96 11.22 -7.13 4.26
CA LYS A 96 11.25 -7.72 2.91
C LYS A 96 10.66 -9.14 2.91
N SER A 97 10.95 -9.93 3.95
CA SER A 97 10.41 -11.28 4.07
C SER A 97 8.88 -11.29 4.24
N THR A 98 8.31 -10.33 4.98
CA THR A 98 6.86 -10.14 5.09
C THR A 98 6.26 -9.77 3.73
N LEU A 99 6.90 -8.86 3.01
CA LEU A 99 6.48 -8.46 1.67
C LEU A 99 6.50 -9.63 0.69
N GLU A 100 7.55 -10.46 0.69
CA GLU A 100 7.63 -11.67 -0.13
C GLU A 100 6.55 -12.70 0.24
N LYS A 101 6.24 -12.87 1.53
CA LYS A 101 5.12 -13.72 1.97
C LYS A 101 3.79 -13.21 1.40
N MET A 102 3.52 -11.90 1.52
CA MET A 102 2.30 -11.30 0.98
C MET A 102 2.17 -11.55 -0.53
N LEU A 103 3.26 -11.44 -1.28
CA LEU A 103 3.27 -11.73 -2.72
C LEU A 103 2.99 -13.20 -3.03
N ASN A 104 3.43 -14.12 -2.16
CA ASN A 104 3.19 -15.56 -2.34
C ASN A 104 1.79 -16.00 -1.86
N ASP A 105 1.12 -15.20 -1.02
CA ASP A 105 -0.21 -15.46 -0.48
C ASP A 105 -1.33 -14.77 -1.30
N GLU A 106 -1.06 -14.43 -2.56
CA GLU A 106 -1.99 -13.74 -3.47
C GLU A 106 -3.40 -14.36 -3.48
N GLU A 107 -3.50 -15.69 -3.65
CA GLU A 107 -4.80 -16.40 -3.69
C GLU A 107 -5.59 -16.23 -2.38
N ARG A 108 -4.91 -16.16 -1.23
CA ARG A 108 -5.55 -15.95 0.07
C ARG A 108 -6.02 -14.51 0.24
N LEU A 109 -5.23 -13.55 -0.24
CA LEU A 109 -5.59 -12.13 -0.25
C LEU A 109 -6.79 -11.84 -1.15
N GLU A 110 -6.91 -12.52 -2.29
CA GLU A 110 -8.08 -12.40 -3.16
C GLU A 110 -9.35 -13.00 -2.53
N ASN A 111 -9.22 -14.13 -1.84
CA ASN A 111 -10.36 -14.86 -1.30
C ASN A 111 -10.84 -14.33 0.06
N ASP A 112 -9.92 -13.99 0.96
CA ASP A 112 -10.19 -13.50 2.30
C ASP A 112 -9.26 -12.31 2.63
N LEU A 113 -9.51 -11.20 1.94
CA LEU A 113 -8.69 -9.99 2.03
C LEU A 113 -8.51 -9.51 3.47
N PHE A 114 -9.61 -9.35 4.20
CA PHE A 114 -9.56 -8.78 5.54
C PHE A 114 -8.82 -9.68 6.53
N ALA A 115 -9.13 -10.98 6.58
CA ALA A 115 -8.44 -11.86 7.53
C ALA A 115 -6.96 -12.01 7.18
N THR A 116 -6.64 -12.14 5.90
CA THR A 116 -5.26 -12.30 5.44
C THR A 116 -4.44 -11.02 5.67
N ALA A 117 -4.98 -9.84 5.34
CA ALA A 117 -4.32 -8.56 5.61
C ALA A 117 -4.12 -8.31 7.11
N MET A 118 -5.12 -8.64 7.94
CA MET A 118 -5.01 -8.56 9.41
C MET A 118 -3.93 -9.49 9.97
N GLY A 119 -3.65 -10.61 9.31
CA GLY A 119 -2.55 -11.51 9.66
C GLY A 119 -1.17 -10.86 9.55
N TYR A 120 -0.97 -9.94 8.60
CA TYR A 120 0.30 -9.23 8.43
C TYR A 120 0.41 -7.94 9.25
N MET A 121 -0.71 -7.38 9.74
CA MET A 121 -0.71 -6.14 10.52
C MET A 121 0.29 -6.14 11.70
N PRO A 122 0.48 -7.23 12.47
CA PRO A 122 1.50 -7.28 13.51
C PRO A 122 2.94 -7.14 13.00
N GLU A 123 3.19 -7.47 11.73
CA GLU A 123 4.50 -7.36 11.06
C GLU A 123 4.69 -6.00 10.35
N VAL A 124 3.66 -5.15 10.32
CA VAL A 124 3.69 -3.82 9.68
C VAL A 124 3.64 -2.73 10.75
N THR A 125 4.63 -1.84 10.74
CA THR A 125 4.63 -0.68 11.63
C THR A 125 4.15 0.56 10.88
N LEU A 126 3.11 1.24 11.39
CA LEU A 126 2.67 2.53 10.86
C LEU A 126 3.35 3.68 11.60
N LYS A 127 3.95 4.62 10.88
CA LYS A 127 4.55 5.84 11.41
C LYS A 127 4.07 7.07 10.64
N PHE A 128 4.38 8.25 11.17
CA PHE A 128 4.07 9.55 10.56
C PHE A 128 5.36 10.37 10.46
N LEU A 129 5.58 11.00 9.31
CA LEU A 129 6.63 12.01 9.17
C LEU A 129 6.12 13.34 9.75
N HIS A 130 7.01 14.03 10.47
CA HIS A 130 6.79 15.38 10.97
C HIS A 130 7.23 16.41 9.93
#